data_AF-A0A7W7XBT4-F1
#
_entry.id   AF-A0A7W7XBT4-F1
#
_cell.length_a   1.000
_cell.length_b   1.000
_cell.length_c   1.000
_cell.angle_alpha   90.00
_cell.angle_beta   90.00
_cell.angle_gamma   90.00
#
_symmetry.space_group_name_H-M   'P 1'
#
loop_
_entity.id
_entity.type
_entity.pdbx_description
1 polymer ?
#
loop_
_entity_poly.entity_id
_entity_poly.type
_entity_poly.pdbx_seq_one_letter_code
_entity_poly.pdbx_strand_id
1 'polypeptide(L)'
;MNPLMDAEQAVLGAVLIDPGQLAHLEWLAPDHFYRPVHQALFGALRKLRSDGHPAVEGEGPVPLSWVTDAVAEASLHVRGLTASYAHTLISACPRPAHAPVYGRMVLEGAIHRTVTQHAIRLHQEARTGTLRGEVEGALHYADVLTGVLTDLARRWGTEPRPVAPATPPATIPSALPPAQADQAAED
;
A
#
# COMPACT_ATOMS: atom_id res chain seq x y z
N MET A 1 6.42 7.81 -18.17
CA MET A 1 5.91 6.98 -17.06
C MET A 1 5.70 7.89 -15.87
N ASN A 2 4.55 7.81 -15.21
CA ASN A 2 4.31 8.58 -13.99
C ASN A 2 4.56 7.62 -12.80
N PRO A 3 5.71 7.74 -12.11
CA PRO A 3 6.14 6.75 -11.12
C PRO A 3 5.14 6.60 -9.96
N LEU A 4 4.37 7.64 -9.64
CA LEU A 4 3.34 7.56 -8.62
C LEU A 4 2.14 6.69 -9.06
N MET A 5 1.75 6.79 -10.33
CA MET A 5 0.69 5.96 -10.89
C MET A 5 1.11 4.49 -10.88
N ASP A 6 2.34 4.22 -11.31
CA ASP A 6 2.88 2.86 -11.37
C ASP A 6 2.94 2.25 -9.96
N ALA A 7 3.29 3.05 -8.94
CA ALA A 7 3.25 2.63 -7.55
C ALA A 7 1.84 2.33 -7.03
N GLU A 8 0.84 3.17 -7.33
CA GLU A 8 -0.56 2.90 -6.96
C GLU A 8 -1.06 1.59 -7.57
N GLN A 9 -0.75 1.36 -8.85
CA GLN A 9 -1.13 0.15 -9.54
C GLN A 9 -0.42 -1.09 -8.96
N ALA A 10 0.87 -0.96 -8.64
CA ALA A 10 1.65 -2.04 -8.04
C ALA A 10 1.18 -2.40 -6.62
N VAL A 11 0.79 -1.43 -5.78
CA VAL A 11 0.18 -1.70 -4.45
C VAL A 11 -1.12 -2.47 -4.59
N LEU A 12 -2.03 -1.97 -5.43
CA LEU A 12 -3.34 -2.59 -5.61
C LEU A 12 -3.20 -4.00 -6.19
N GLY A 13 -2.34 -4.17 -7.19
CA GLY A 13 -2.02 -5.49 -7.73
C GLY A 13 -1.42 -6.43 -6.68
N ALA A 14 -0.51 -5.94 -5.83
CA ALA A 14 0.07 -6.75 -4.76
C ALA A 14 -1.00 -7.28 -3.79
N VAL A 15 -1.93 -6.43 -3.37
CA VAL A 15 -3.03 -6.81 -2.45
C VAL A 15 -4.08 -7.70 -3.13
N LEU A 16 -4.31 -7.52 -4.42
CA LEU A 16 -5.20 -8.40 -5.19
C LEU A 16 -4.61 -9.81 -5.37
N ILE A 17 -3.28 -9.93 -5.43
CA ILE A 17 -2.56 -11.21 -5.52
C ILE A 17 -2.43 -11.86 -4.14
N ASP A 18 -2.07 -11.08 -3.12
CA ASP A 18 -1.83 -11.52 -1.75
C ASP A 18 -2.57 -10.59 -0.77
N PRO A 19 -3.80 -10.96 -0.35
CA PRO A 19 -4.61 -10.20 0.62
C PRO A 19 -3.89 -9.98 1.95
N GLY A 20 -2.96 -10.86 2.33
CA GLY A 20 -2.16 -10.76 3.55
C GLY A 20 -1.30 -9.49 3.58
N GLN A 21 -0.93 -8.94 2.43
CA GLN A 21 -0.18 -7.68 2.34
C GLN A 21 -0.90 -6.49 2.98
N LEU A 22 -2.23 -6.54 3.13
CA LEU A 22 -2.99 -5.49 3.81
C LEU A 22 -2.54 -5.29 5.27
N ALA A 23 -2.06 -6.33 5.95
CA ALA A 23 -1.53 -6.22 7.31
C ALA A 23 -0.24 -5.39 7.37
N HIS A 24 0.55 -5.36 6.29
CA HIS A 24 1.76 -4.56 6.21
C HIS A 24 1.52 -3.11 5.74
N LEU A 25 0.28 -2.79 5.37
CA LEU A 25 -0.13 -1.50 4.80
C LEU A 25 -1.11 -0.74 5.71
N GLU A 26 -1.17 -1.05 7.00
CA GLU A 26 -2.15 -0.44 7.92
C GLU A 26 -2.03 1.08 8.01
N TRP A 27 -0.81 1.61 7.86
CA TRP A 27 -0.48 3.04 7.81
C TRP A 27 -0.87 3.73 6.49
N LEU A 28 -1.16 2.98 5.43
CA LEU A 28 -1.62 3.53 4.15
C LEU A 28 -3.14 3.71 4.21
N ALA A 29 -3.62 4.94 4.03
CA ALA A 29 -5.04 5.25 3.95
C ALA A 29 -5.52 5.30 2.48
N PRO A 30 -6.79 4.98 2.20
CA PRO A 30 -7.39 5.16 0.87
C PRO A 30 -7.13 6.56 0.29
N ASP A 31 -7.28 7.62 1.08
CA ASP A 31 -7.11 9.02 0.63
C ASP A 31 -5.68 9.38 0.18
N HIS A 32 -4.70 8.52 0.47
CA HIS A 32 -3.33 8.72 -0.02
C HIS A 32 -3.24 8.48 -1.54
N PHE A 33 -4.06 7.59 -2.10
CA PHE A 33 -4.12 7.37 -3.54
C PHE A 33 -4.61 8.64 -4.27
N TYR A 34 -4.03 8.95 -5.42
CA TYR A 34 -4.41 10.10 -6.24
C TYR A 34 -5.68 9.83 -7.03
N ARG A 35 -5.85 8.62 -7.59
CA ARG A 35 -7.02 8.29 -8.40
C ARG A 35 -8.21 7.87 -7.53
N PRO A 36 -9.40 8.48 -7.69
CA PRO A 36 -10.59 8.07 -6.95
C PRO A 36 -10.93 6.58 -7.09
N VAL A 37 -10.70 6.00 -8.26
CA VAL A 37 -10.89 4.55 -8.49
C VAL A 37 -9.97 3.71 -7.61
N HIS A 38 -8.72 4.14 -7.43
CA HIS A 38 -7.75 3.46 -6.58
C HIS A 38 -8.06 3.64 -5.10
N GLN A 39 -8.49 4.84 -4.69
CA GLN A 39 -8.98 5.11 -3.34
C GLN A 39 -10.13 4.15 -2.98
N ALA A 40 -11.16 4.09 -3.82
CA ALA A 40 -12.33 3.24 -3.62
C ALA A 40 -11.96 1.76 -3.56
N LEU A 41 -11.09 1.28 -4.47
CA LEU A 41 -10.65 -0.11 -4.48
C LEU A 41 -9.85 -0.47 -3.23
N PHE A 42 -8.89 0.37 -2.82
CA PHE A 42 -8.12 0.11 -1.60
C PHE A 42 -9.01 0.13 -0.35
N GLY A 43 -9.98 1.05 -0.28
CA GLY A 43 -11.00 1.08 0.77
C GLY A 43 -11.84 -0.20 0.82
N ALA A 44 -12.30 -0.69 -0.33
CA ALA A 44 -13.03 -1.95 -0.43
C ALA A 44 -12.21 -3.15 0.06
N LEU A 45 -10.94 -3.26 -0.38
CA LEU A 45 -10.04 -4.33 0.05
C LEU A 45 -9.83 -4.32 1.57
N ARG A 46 -9.67 -3.13 2.16
CA ARG A 46 -9.57 -2.99 3.63
C ARG A 46 -10.85 -3.39 4.35
N LYS A 47 -12.02 -3.02 3.80
CA LYS A 47 -13.32 -3.40 4.37
C LYS A 47 -13.53 -4.91 4.33
N LEU A 48 -13.26 -5.56 3.21
CA LEU A 48 -13.38 -7.01 3.10
C LEU A 48 -12.44 -7.73 4.09
N ARG A 49 -11.24 -7.20 4.34
CA ARG A 49 -10.36 -7.70 5.41
C ARG A 49 -10.99 -7.53 6.80
N SER A 50 -11.55 -6.38 7.13
CA SER A 50 -12.19 -6.17 8.43
C SER A 50 -13.42 -7.05 8.63
N ASP A 51 -14.12 -7.38 7.55
CA ASP A 51 -15.32 -8.21 7.56
C ASP A 51 -15.00 -9.72 7.63
N GLY A 52 -13.72 -10.10 7.69
CA GLY A 52 -13.29 -11.50 7.78
C GLY A 52 -13.46 -12.26 6.46
N HIS A 53 -13.26 -11.60 5.31
CA HIS A 53 -13.40 -12.27 4.02
C HIS A 53 -12.46 -13.50 3.94
N PRO A 54 -12.93 -14.68 3.46
CA PRO A 54 -12.17 -15.94 3.50
C PRO A 54 -10.78 -15.89 2.83
N ALA A 55 -10.59 -14.97 1.89
CA ALA A 55 -9.30 -14.71 1.24
C ALA A 55 -8.19 -14.25 2.20
N VAL A 56 -8.54 -13.75 3.39
CA VAL A 56 -7.58 -13.20 4.37
C VAL A 56 -7.30 -14.19 5.51
N GLU A 57 -8.15 -15.18 5.71
CA GLU A 57 -8.11 -16.08 6.87
C GLU A 57 -7.41 -17.43 6.59
N GLY A 58 -7.13 -17.75 5.32
CA GLY A 58 -6.68 -19.09 4.93
C GLY A 58 -5.20 -19.18 4.51
N GLU A 59 -4.57 -20.33 4.81
CA GLU A 59 -3.32 -20.79 4.17
C GLU A 59 -3.57 -21.36 2.75
N GLY A 60 -4.79 -21.22 2.23
CA GLY A 60 -5.22 -21.73 0.93
C GLY A 60 -5.01 -20.73 -0.21
N PRO A 61 -5.28 -21.16 -1.46
CA PRO A 61 -5.24 -20.25 -2.61
C PRO A 61 -6.28 -19.13 -2.44
N VAL A 62 -5.90 -17.92 -2.86
CA VAL A 62 -6.80 -16.76 -2.84
C VAL A 62 -8.03 -17.05 -3.72
N PRO A 63 -9.25 -17.02 -3.18
CA PRO A 63 -10.45 -17.31 -3.95
C PRO A 63 -10.71 -16.20 -4.98
N LEU A 64 -11.25 -16.58 -6.15
CA LEU A 64 -11.61 -15.61 -7.20
C LEU A 64 -12.61 -14.55 -6.69
N SER A 65 -13.43 -14.90 -5.70
CA SER A 65 -14.38 -13.97 -5.07
C SER A 65 -13.70 -12.74 -4.49
N TRP A 66 -12.44 -12.84 -4.06
CA TRP A 66 -11.68 -11.70 -3.55
C TRP A 66 -11.68 -10.51 -4.51
N VAL A 67 -11.40 -10.77 -5.79
CA VAL A 67 -11.33 -9.73 -6.81
C VAL A 67 -12.72 -9.23 -7.17
N THR A 68 -13.69 -10.13 -7.34
CA THR A 68 -15.05 -9.74 -7.74
C THR A 68 -15.76 -8.94 -6.65
N ASP A 69 -15.58 -9.33 -5.39
CA ASP A 69 -16.21 -8.70 -4.25
C ASP A 69 -15.56 -7.34 -3.97
N ALA A 70 -14.24 -7.23 -4.10
CA ALA A 70 -13.54 -5.94 -4.00
C ALA A 70 -14.00 -4.96 -5.08
N VAL A 71 -14.16 -5.43 -6.32
CA VAL A 71 -14.69 -4.61 -7.42
C VAL A 71 -16.15 -4.21 -7.17
N ALA A 72 -17.00 -5.14 -6.72
CA ALA A 72 -18.39 -4.86 -6.41
C ALA A 72 -18.54 -3.81 -5.30
N GLU A 73 -17.81 -3.98 -4.19
CA GLU A 73 -17.82 -3.05 -3.07
C GLU A 73 -17.29 -1.65 -3.47
N ALA A 74 -16.18 -1.59 -4.21
CA ALA A 74 -15.62 -0.32 -4.67
C ALA A 74 -16.55 0.39 -5.67
N SER A 75 -17.29 -0.35 -6.49
CA SER A 75 -18.24 0.21 -7.48
C SER A 75 -19.43 0.92 -6.83
N LEU A 76 -19.67 0.73 -5.54
CA LEU A 76 -20.67 1.52 -4.79
C LEU A 76 -20.27 2.99 -4.65
N HIS A 77 -18.96 3.28 -4.70
CA HIS A 77 -18.40 4.61 -4.42
C HIS A 77 -17.82 5.29 -5.67
N VAL A 78 -17.51 4.52 -6.71
CA VAL A 78 -16.86 5.04 -7.93
C VAL A 78 -17.40 4.36 -9.18
N ARG A 79 -17.36 5.08 -10.30
CA ARG A 79 -17.67 4.51 -11.64
C ARG A 79 -16.37 4.16 -12.36
N GLY A 80 -16.46 3.22 -13.30
CA GLY A 80 -15.36 2.88 -14.22
C GLY A 80 -14.36 1.85 -13.71
N LEU A 81 -14.55 1.33 -12.48
CA LEU A 81 -13.85 0.12 -12.05
C LEU A 81 -14.51 -1.10 -12.70
N THR A 82 -13.70 -1.98 -13.29
CA THR A 82 -14.16 -3.21 -13.92
C THR A 82 -13.26 -4.37 -13.52
N ALA A 83 -13.75 -5.61 -13.62
CA ALA A 83 -12.93 -6.80 -13.40
C ALA A 83 -11.68 -6.83 -14.31
N SER A 84 -11.82 -6.40 -15.57
CA SER A 84 -10.67 -6.28 -16.50
C SER A 84 -9.62 -5.28 -16.00
N TYR A 85 -10.05 -4.16 -15.42
CA TYR A 85 -9.13 -3.20 -14.82
C TYR A 85 -8.42 -3.80 -13.60
N ALA A 86 -9.13 -4.54 -12.74
CA ALA A 86 -8.49 -5.24 -11.62
C ALA A 86 -7.43 -6.26 -12.09
N HIS A 87 -7.69 -7.01 -13.17
CA HIS A 87 -6.68 -7.89 -13.78
C HIS A 87 -5.47 -7.13 -14.36
N THR A 88 -5.69 -5.92 -14.87
CA THR A 88 -4.60 -5.03 -15.29
C THR A 88 -3.73 -4.62 -14.10
N LEU A 89 -4.35 -4.29 -12.95
CA LEU A 89 -3.61 -3.96 -11.72
C LEU A 89 -2.79 -5.14 -11.21
N ILE A 90 -3.36 -6.35 -11.22
CA ILE A 90 -2.64 -7.61 -10.91
C ILE A 90 -1.39 -7.73 -11.79
N SER A 91 -1.53 -7.50 -13.09
CA SER A 91 -0.41 -7.59 -14.05
C SER A 91 0.61 -6.47 -13.89
N ALA A 92 0.22 -5.33 -13.31
CA ALA A 92 1.11 -4.20 -13.06
C ALA A 92 2.00 -4.41 -11.83
N CYS A 93 1.69 -5.37 -10.96
CA CYS A 93 2.50 -5.66 -9.77
C CYS A 93 3.75 -6.49 -10.14
N PRO A 94 4.97 -5.95 -9.97
CA PRO A 94 6.17 -6.70 -10.28
C PRO A 94 6.46 -7.81 -9.26
N ARG A 95 6.28 -7.49 -7.97
CA ARG A 95 6.51 -8.43 -6.84
C ARG A 95 5.54 -8.12 -5.69
N PRO A 96 4.56 -8.99 -5.41
CA PRO A 96 3.58 -8.76 -4.33
C PRO A 96 4.21 -8.54 -2.95
N ALA A 97 5.29 -9.27 -2.63
CA ALA A 97 6.02 -9.14 -1.38
C ALA A 97 6.68 -7.75 -1.15
N HIS A 98 6.69 -6.87 -2.15
CA HIS A 98 7.16 -5.49 -2.04
C HIS A 98 6.04 -4.46 -1.87
N ALA A 99 4.81 -4.90 -1.55
CA ALA A 99 3.68 -4.00 -1.31
C ALA A 99 4.00 -2.81 -0.38
N PRO A 100 4.74 -2.99 0.74
CA PRO A 100 5.10 -1.86 1.62
C PRO A 100 5.96 -0.80 0.93
N VAL A 101 6.84 -1.20 0.00
CA VAL A 101 7.69 -0.27 -0.75
C VAL A 101 6.85 0.56 -1.71
N TYR A 102 5.97 -0.08 -2.47
CA TYR A 102 5.06 0.63 -3.37
C TYR A 102 4.11 1.55 -2.59
N GLY A 103 3.60 1.09 -1.44
CA GLY A 103 2.75 1.89 -0.57
C GLY A 103 3.45 3.14 -0.07
N ARG A 104 4.76 3.06 0.18
CA ARG A 104 5.55 4.19 0.65
C ARG A 104 5.63 5.26 -0.43
N MET A 105 5.85 4.85 -1.68
CA MET A 105 5.83 5.77 -2.82
C MET A 105 4.47 6.47 -2.99
N VAL A 106 3.36 5.75 -2.77
CA VAL A 106 2.01 6.33 -2.78
C VAL A 106 1.85 7.38 -1.67
N LEU A 107 2.31 7.06 -0.46
CA LEU A 107 2.29 7.98 0.68
C LEU A 107 3.15 9.23 0.44
N GLU A 108 4.35 9.08 -0.12
CA GLU A 108 5.21 10.22 -0.51
C GLU A 108 4.51 11.13 -1.51
N GLY A 109 3.85 10.55 -2.52
CA GLY A 109 3.04 11.30 -3.46
C GLY A 109 1.87 12.05 -2.80
N ALA A 110 1.21 11.43 -1.83
CA ALA A 110 0.15 12.06 -1.05
C ALA A 110 0.68 13.25 -0.24
N ILE A 111 1.83 13.10 0.42
CA ILE A 111 2.51 14.15 1.18
C ILE A 111 2.84 15.33 0.26
N HIS A 112 3.49 15.08 -0.89
CA HIS A 112 3.81 16.12 -1.85
C HIS A 112 2.58 16.85 -2.35
N ARG A 113 1.48 16.13 -2.62
CA ARG A 113 0.20 16.71 -3.05
C ARG A 113 -0.38 17.62 -1.96
N THR A 114 -0.45 17.14 -0.72
CA THR A 114 -0.99 17.90 0.42
C THR A 114 -0.19 19.18 0.64
N VAL A 115 1.15 19.10 0.69
CA VAL A 115 2.01 20.28 0.86
C VAL A 115 1.81 21.28 -0.28
N THR A 116 1.75 20.79 -1.52
CA THR A 116 1.53 21.63 -2.70
C THR A 116 0.18 22.36 -2.65
N GLN A 117 -0.90 21.66 -2.28
CA GLN A 117 -2.24 22.26 -2.16
C GLN A 117 -2.27 23.39 -1.13
N HIS A 118 -1.68 23.19 0.04
CA HIS A 118 -1.62 24.21 1.09
C HIS A 118 -0.71 25.38 0.70
N ALA A 119 0.42 25.12 0.04
CA ALA A 119 1.32 26.17 -0.46
C ALA A 119 0.63 27.05 -1.52
N ILE A 120 -0.13 26.45 -2.45
CA ILE A 120 -0.91 27.19 -3.44
C ILE A 120 -1.96 28.07 -2.75
N ARG A 121 -2.67 27.54 -1.75
CA ARG A 121 -3.69 28.31 -1.01
C ARG A 121 -3.08 29.49 -0.27
N LEU A 122 -1.96 29.29 0.43
CA LEU A 122 -1.20 30.38 1.04
C LEU A 122 -0.78 31.44 0.01
N HIS A 123 -0.26 31.01 -1.13
CA HIS A 123 0.15 31.92 -2.19
C HIS A 123 -1.02 32.76 -2.74
N GLN A 124 -2.18 32.14 -2.98
CA GLN A 124 -3.39 32.81 -3.46
C GLN A 124 -3.88 33.87 -2.46
N GLU A 125 -3.83 33.56 -1.17
CA GLU A 125 -4.28 34.44 -0.09
C GLU A 125 -3.32 35.59 0.13
N ALA A 126 -2.00 35.35 0.06
CA ALA A 126 -0.99 36.40 0.07
C ALA A 126 -1.14 37.37 -1.12
N ARG A 127 -1.41 36.85 -2.32
CA ARG A 127 -1.69 37.68 -3.50
C ARG A 127 -2.93 38.53 -3.33
N THR A 128 -4.00 37.96 -2.77
CA THR A 128 -5.27 38.67 -2.55
C THR A 128 -5.11 39.74 -1.47
N GLY A 129 -4.43 39.43 -0.37
CA GLY A 129 -4.12 40.38 0.69
C GLY A 129 -3.28 41.56 0.20
N THR A 130 -2.29 41.32 -0.65
CA THR A 130 -1.46 42.39 -1.26
C THR A 130 -2.32 43.41 -2.03
N LEU A 131 -3.35 42.95 -2.75
CA LEU A 131 -4.25 43.82 -3.51
C LEU A 131 -5.20 44.63 -2.60
N ARG A 132 -5.49 44.14 -1.40
CA ARG A 132 -6.40 44.76 -0.42
C ARG A 132 -5.67 45.56 0.66
N GLY A 133 -4.35 45.42 0.78
CA GLY A 133 -3.58 45.98 1.88
C GLY A 133 -3.75 45.22 3.20
N GLU A 134 -4.14 43.93 3.14
CA GLU A 134 -4.42 43.06 4.29
C GLU A 134 -3.37 41.94 4.39
N VAL A 135 -3.08 41.46 5.60
CA VAL A 135 -2.06 40.42 5.85
C VAL A 135 -2.63 39.22 6.62
N GLU A 136 -3.77 39.38 7.27
CA GLU A 136 -4.40 38.42 8.17
C GLU A 136 -4.64 37.06 7.50
N GLY A 137 -5.15 37.05 6.27
CA GLY A 137 -5.37 35.82 5.50
C GLY A 137 -4.07 35.07 5.22
N ALA A 138 -3.02 35.78 4.81
CA ALA A 138 -1.71 35.17 4.54
C ALA A 138 -1.10 34.54 5.80
N LEU A 139 -1.17 35.24 6.95
CA LEU A 139 -0.69 34.70 8.23
C LEU A 139 -1.49 33.47 8.65
N HIS A 140 -2.82 33.51 8.54
CA HIS A 140 -3.68 32.37 8.87
C HIS A 140 -3.30 31.11 8.09
N TYR A 141 -3.14 31.21 6.76
CA TYR A 141 -2.77 30.05 5.95
C TYR A 141 -1.32 29.60 6.13
N ALA A 142 -0.42 30.49 6.55
CA ALA A 142 0.94 30.13 6.93
C ALA A 142 0.94 29.27 8.21
N ASP A 143 0.12 29.62 9.20
CA ASP A 143 -0.06 28.82 10.42
C ASP A 143 -0.69 27.46 10.10
N VAL A 144 -1.71 27.43 9.24
CA VAL A 144 -2.33 26.18 8.77
C VAL A 144 -1.30 25.27 8.09
N LEU A 145 -0.50 25.80 7.16
CA LEU A 145 0.55 25.02 6.49
C LEU A 145 1.59 24.51 7.49
N THR A 146 1.98 25.32 8.46
CA THR A 146 2.92 24.91 9.53
C THR A 146 2.37 23.75 10.36
N GLY A 147 1.08 23.81 10.71
CA GLY A 147 0.39 22.72 11.41
C GLY A 147 0.37 21.43 10.60
N VAL A 148 0.04 21.51 9.30
CA VAL A 148 0.04 20.37 8.38
C VAL A 148 1.44 19.76 8.25
N LEU A 149 2.49 20.57 8.03
CA LEU A 149 3.86 20.07 7.93
C LEU A 149 4.31 19.36 9.22
N THR A 150 3.91 19.88 10.38
CA THR A 150 4.22 19.27 11.68
C THR A 150 3.53 17.92 11.86
N ASP A 151 2.26 17.80 11.45
CA ASP A 151 1.53 16.52 11.48
C ASP A 151 2.13 15.50 10.51
N LEU A 152 2.44 15.91 9.27
CA LEU A 152 3.08 15.05 8.27
C LEU A 152 4.46 14.54 8.73
N ALA A 153 5.29 15.42 9.32
CA ALA A 153 6.58 15.04 9.85
C ALA A 153 6.48 13.96 10.95
N ARG A 154 5.47 14.07 11.82
CA ARG A 154 5.21 13.07 12.87
C ARG A 154 4.79 11.72 12.30
N ARG A 155 3.92 11.72 11.29
CA ARG A 155 3.41 10.49 10.66
C ARG A 155 4.45 9.79 9.79
N TRP A 156 5.32 10.57 9.15
CA TRP A 156 6.39 10.04 8.30
C TRP A 156 7.59 9.51 9.11
N GLY A 157 7.90 10.14 10.25
CA GLY A 157 9.11 9.89 11.05
C GLY A 157 9.15 8.55 11.82
N THR A 158 8.10 7.74 11.80
CA THR A 158 8.14 6.38 12.36
C THR A 158 8.67 5.40 11.31
N GLU A 159 9.96 5.11 11.34
CA GLU A 159 10.61 4.22 10.37
C GLU A 159 9.97 2.82 10.32
N PRO A 160 9.69 2.26 9.13
CA PRO A 160 9.57 0.82 8.97
C PRO A 160 10.96 0.20 9.13
N ARG A 161 11.17 -0.54 10.22
CA ARG A 161 12.36 -1.40 10.37
C ARG A 161 12.36 -2.40 9.21
N PRO A 162 13.37 -2.41 8.32
CA PRO A 162 13.50 -3.47 7.34
C PRO A 162 13.58 -4.79 8.12
N VAL A 163 12.58 -5.65 7.98
CA VAL A 163 12.70 -7.02 8.44
C VAL A 163 13.75 -7.64 7.53
N ALA A 164 14.94 -7.90 8.08
CA ALA A 164 15.95 -8.66 7.35
C ALA A 164 15.30 -9.93 6.80
N PRO A 165 15.58 -10.34 5.55
CA PRO A 165 15.04 -11.58 5.02
C PRO A 165 15.31 -12.69 6.03
N ALA A 166 14.28 -13.43 6.42
CA ALA A 166 14.42 -14.51 7.38
C ALA A 166 15.57 -15.40 6.90
N THR A 167 16.60 -15.54 7.73
CA THR A 167 17.67 -16.50 7.48
C THR A 167 16.98 -17.86 7.30
N PRO A 168 17.15 -18.55 6.17
CA PRO A 168 16.59 -19.89 6.03
C PRO A 168 17.10 -20.72 7.22
N PRO A 169 16.24 -21.55 7.85
CA PRO A 169 16.67 -22.39 8.95
C PRO A 169 17.89 -23.20 8.50
N ALA A 170 18.92 -23.25 9.34
CA ALA A 170 20.10 -24.04 9.05
C ALA A 170 19.66 -25.47 8.73
N THR A 171 19.96 -25.94 7.53
CA THR A 171 19.73 -27.32 7.12
C THR A 171 20.49 -28.22 8.09
N ILE A 172 19.76 -28.88 8.99
CA ILE A 172 20.34 -29.92 9.83
C ILE A 172 20.82 -31.01 8.88
N PRO A 173 22.11 -31.40 8.89
CA PRO A 173 22.57 -32.50 8.06
C PRO A 173 21.77 -33.76 8.43
N SER A 174 21.03 -34.30 7.47
CA SER A 174 20.36 -35.59 7.62
C SER A 174 21.44 -36.63 7.93
N ALA A 175 21.30 -37.31 9.07
CA ALA A 175 22.22 -38.35 9.49
C ALA A 175 22.34 -39.40 8.37
N LEU A 176 23.57 -39.72 7.99
CA LEU A 176 23.87 -40.81 7.06
C LEU A 176 23.23 -42.11 7.56
N PRO A 177 22.56 -42.90 6.70
CA PRO A 177 22.06 -44.20 7.09
C PRO A 177 23.24 -45.11 7.48
N PRO A 178 23.05 -46.01 8.47
CA PRO A 178 24.11 -46.92 8.88
C PRO A 178 24.49 -47.82 7.71
N ALA A 179 25.79 -47.90 7.42
CA ALA A 179 26.35 -48.82 6.46
C ALA A 179 25.88 -50.24 6.80
N GLN A 180 25.18 -50.89 5.87
CA GLN A 180 24.86 -52.30 6.00
C GLN A 180 26.16 -53.07 6.04
N ALA A 181 26.42 -53.72 7.18
CA ALA A 181 27.49 -54.68 7.32
C ALA A 181 27.17 -55.85 6.39
N ASP A 182 28.04 -56.04 5.41
CA ASP A 182 28.06 -57.16 4.48
C ASP A 182 28.23 -58.46 5.28
N GLN A 183 27.14 -59.24 5.42
CA GLN A 183 27.24 -60.62 5.89
C GLN A 183 27.63 -61.48 4.69
N ALA A 184 28.94 -61.67 4.52
CA ALA A 184 29.48 -62.76 3.75
C ALA A 184 29.03 -64.08 4.40
N ALA A 185 28.13 -64.80 3.71
CA ALA A 185 27.86 -66.19 3.97
C ALA A 185 29.00 -67.01 3.34
N GLU A 186 29.83 -67.61 4.18
CA GLU A 186 30.60 -68.81 3.84
C GLU A 186 29.87 -70.04 4.39
N ASP A 187 29.92 -71.10 3.57
CA ASP A 187 29.43 -72.49 3.69
C ASP A 187 27.99 -72.82 3.28
#